data_AF-A0A947CKT2-F1
#
_entry.id   AF-A0A947CKT2-F1
#
_cell.length_a   1.000
_cell.length_b   1.000
_cell.length_c   1.000
_cell.angle_alpha   90.00
_cell.angle_beta   90.00
_cell.angle_gamma   90.00
#
_symmetry.space_group_name_H-M   'P 1'
#
loop_
_entity.id
_entity.type
_entity.pdbx_description
1 polymer ?
#
loop_
_entity_poly.entity_id
_entity_poly.type
_entity_poly.pdbx_seq_one_letter_code
_entity_poly.pdbx_strand_id
1 'polypeptide(L)'
;QIYGGDGATFPVDEALDQKSILCMSCHDGTVAVDAFGGLGGTFVIAGRGNLGTDLQNDHPVGRAAVYPTHAGYFDPATWENTAGFGFALADMDVDGELERVVSCATCHEPHNRNDNEFFLWVDNDGSQLCLTCHNK
;
A
#
# COMPACT_ATOMS: atom_id res chain seq x y z
N GLN A 1 -15.23 1.15 9.57
CA GLN A 1 -14.79 0.18 8.56
C GLN A 1 -15.24 0.71 7.22
N ILE A 2 -14.33 1.23 6.38
CA ILE A 2 -14.40 1.06 4.92
C ILE A 2 -12.96 1.00 4.39
N TYR A 3 -12.43 -0.21 4.22
CA TYR A 3 -11.17 -0.40 3.49
C TYR A 3 -11.49 -1.02 2.12
N GLY A 4 -12.23 -0.29 1.30
CA GLY A 4 -12.40 -0.60 -0.11
C GLY A 4 -12.20 0.69 -0.87
N GLY A 5 -11.06 0.83 -1.57
CA GLY A 5 -10.81 1.98 -2.45
C GLY A 5 -11.81 2.10 -3.60
N ASP A 6 -12.67 1.09 -3.76
CA ASP A 6 -13.76 0.96 -4.72
C ASP A 6 -15.16 1.31 -4.15
N GLY A 7 -15.23 1.73 -2.87
CA GLY A 7 -16.48 2.07 -2.20
C GLY A 7 -17.21 0.89 -1.56
N ALA A 8 -16.69 -0.33 -1.65
CA ALA A 8 -17.23 -1.49 -0.96
C ALA A 8 -16.72 -1.59 0.49
N THR A 9 -17.55 -2.12 1.39
CA THR A 9 -17.19 -2.27 2.81
C THR A 9 -16.88 -3.73 3.13
N PHE A 10 -15.61 -4.04 3.38
CA PHE A 10 -15.15 -5.35 3.83
C PHE A 10 -14.52 -5.26 5.23
N PRO A 11 -14.50 -6.37 6.00
CA PRO A 11 -13.56 -6.55 7.10
C PRO A 11 -12.12 -6.20 6.68
N VAL A 12 -11.34 -5.61 7.58
CA VAL A 12 -10.00 -5.08 7.27
C VAL A 12 -9.05 -6.17 6.74
N ASP A 13 -9.19 -7.40 7.21
CA ASP A 13 -8.43 -8.59 6.84
C ASP A 13 -8.86 -9.21 5.50
N GLU A 14 -10.05 -8.85 5.00
CA GLU A 14 -10.53 -9.21 3.66
C GLU A 14 -10.30 -8.08 2.64
N ALA A 15 -10.10 -6.86 3.14
CA ALA A 15 -9.88 -5.64 2.38
C ALA A 15 -8.41 -5.43 2.00
N LEU A 16 -7.50 -5.66 2.94
CA LEU A 16 -6.09 -5.29 2.84
C LEU A 16 -5.20 -6.50 3.11
N ASP A 17 -4.03 -6.53 2.48
CA ASP A 17 -2.99 -7.49 2.84
C ASP A 17 -2.39 -7.18 4.22
N GLN A 18 -1.76 -8.18 4.84
CA GLN A 18 -1.20 -8.07 6.19
C GLN A 18 -0.21 -6.90 6.38
N LYS A 19 0.58 -6.54 5.36
CA LYS A 19 1.51 -5.40 5.47
C LYS A 19 0.76 -4.08 5.44
N SER A 20 -0.22 -3.94 4.56
CA SER A 20 -1.07 -2.74 4.51
C SER A 20 -1.86 -2.57 5.82
N ILE A 21 -2.34 -3.66 6.43
CA ILE A 21 -2.98 -3.62 7.76
C ILE A 21 -2.02 -3.05 8.83
N LEU A 22 -0.75 -3.46 8.80
CA LEU A 22 0.25 -2.92 9.73
C LEU A 22 0.47 -1.42 9.50
N CYS A 23 0.54 -0.96 8.26
CA CYS A 23 0.62 0.47 7.95
C CYS A 23 -0.59 1.22 8.53
N MET A 24 -1.79 0.69 8.29
CA MET A 24 -3.04 1.29 8.76
C MET A 24 -3.19 1.28 10.28
N SER A 25 -2.46 0.44 11.01
CA SER A 25 -2.45 0.46 12.46
C SER A 25 -2.00 1.80 13.05
N CYS A 26 -1.18 2.58 12.33
CA CYS A 26 -0.76 3.91 12.75
C CYS A 26 -1.31 5.02 11.83
N HIS A 27 -1.46 4.73 10.54
CA HIS A 27 -1.93 5.71 9.54
C HIS A 27 -3.44 5.98 9.62
N ASP A 28 -4.20 5.18 10.37
CA ASP A 28 -5.60 5.48 10.68
C ASP A 28 -5.77 6.60 11.73
N GLY A 29 -4.67 7.08 12.31
CA GLY A 29 -4.65 8.18 13.27
C GLY A 29 -5.13 7.80 14.66
N THR A 30 -5.27 6.51 14.98
CA THR A 30 -5.75 6.05 16.30
C THR A 30 -4.62 5.61 17.22
N VAL A 31 -3.49 5.15 16.66
CA VAL A 31 -2.32 4.68 17.42
C VAL A 31 -1.18 5.69 17.34
N ALA A 32 -0.58 5.98 18.49
CA ALA A 32 0.64 6.76 18.56
C ALA A 32 1.85 5.87 18.26
N VAL A 33 2.74 6.30 17.36
CA VAL A 33 3.88 5.49 16.92
C VAL A 33 4.92 5.29 18.03
N ASP A 34 4.88 6.12 19.07
CA ASP A 34 5.71 6.04 20.28
C ASP A 34 5.08 5.20 21.41
N ALA A 35 3.86 4.65 21.21
CA ALA A 35 3.15 3.85 22.21
C ALA A 35 3.56 2.36 22.21
N PHE A 36 4.85 2.07 22.45
CA PHE A 36 5.38 0.71 22.51
C PHE A 36 5.81 0.29 23.93
N GLY A 37 5.79 -1.01 24.22
CA GLY A 37 6.24 -1.57 25.50
C GLY A 37 5.30 -1.30 26.69
N GLY A 38 4.02 -1.00 26.44
CA GLY A 38 3.04 -0.69 27.48
C GLY A 38 3.10 0.75 28.00
N LEU A 39 3.91 1.60 27.36
CA LEU A 39 3.95 3.04 27.63
C LEU A 39 2.90 3.76 26.77
N GLY A 40 2.26 4.78 27.35
CA GLY A 40 1.42 5.69 26.58
C GLY A 40 2.27 6.58 25.68
N GLY A 41 1.86 6.72 24.42
CA GLY A 41 2.50 7.60 23.43
C GLY A 41 1.67 8.85 23.14
N THR A 42 2.30 9.86 22.55
CA THR A 42 1.63 11.12 22.14
C THR A 42 1.84 11.46 20.68
N PHE A 43 2.77 10.76 20.00
CA PHE A 43 3.10 11.04 18.61
C PHE A 43 2.22 10.22 17.69
N VAL A 44 1.03 10.75 17.39
CA VAL A 44 0.10 10.19 16.41
C VAL A 44 0.43 10.73 15.02
N ILE A 45 0.30 9.88 14.00
CA ILE A 45 0.44 10.30 12.61
C ILE A 45 -0.61 11.40 12.30
N ALA A 46 -0.15 12.50 11.69
CA ALA A 46 -0.96 13.67 11.43
C ALA A 46 -0.75 14.20 9.99
N GLY A 47 -1.62 15.15 9.59
CA GLY A 47 -1.55 15.76 8.26
C GLY A 47 -1.74 14.75 7.14
N ARG A 48 -0.93 14.85 6.08
CA ARG A 48 -1.02 13.97 4.89
C ARG A 48 -0.69 12.50 5.16
N GLY A 49 -0.04 12.20 6.28
CA GLY A 49 0.20 10.82 6.69
C GLY A 49 -1.01 10.17 7.36
N ASN A 50 -1.96 10.96 7.87
CA ASN A 50 -3.16 10.40 8.50
C ASN A 50 -4.22 10.15 7.43
N LEU A 51 -4.33 8.90 7.01
CA LEU A 51 -5.25 8.42 5.99
C LEU A 51 -6.65 8.15 6.58
N GLY A 52 -6.75 8.04 7.91
CA GLY A 52 -7.98 7.65 8.57
C GLY A 52 -8.38 6.22 8.21
N THR A 53 -9.69 5.94 8.21
CA THR A 53 -10.23 4.59 7.98
C THR A 53 -10.98 4.45 6.66
N ASP A 54 -10.82 5.42 5.76
CA ASP A 54 -11.49 5.48 4.46
C ASP A 54 -10.44 5.86 3.40
N LEU A 55 -10.22 4.96 2.44
CA LEU A 55 -9.19 5.07 1.41
C LEU A 55 -9.76 5.43 0.04
N GLN A 56 -11.04 5.85 -0.04
CA GLN A 56 -11.70 6.13 -1.34
C GLN A 56 -11.07 7.29 -2.12
N ASN A 57 -10.36 8.20 -1.46
CA ASN A 57 -9.63 9.30 -2.10
C ASN A 57 -8.17 8.96 -2.43
N ASP A 58 -7.72 7.76 -2.09
CA ASP A 58 -6.37 7.27 -2.33
C ASP A 58 -6.36 6.30 -3.52
N HIS A 59 -5.16 5.96 -3.99
CA HIS A 59 -5.04 4.89 -4.96
C HIS A 59 -5.49 3.57 -4.32
N PRO A 60 -6.31 2.75 -5.00
CA PRO A 60 -6.73 1.47 -4.46
C PRO A 60 -5.55 0.58 -4.04
N VAL A 61 -5.71 -0.12 -2.92
CA VAL A 61 -4.80 -1.15 -2.40
C VAL A 61 -5.60 -2.36 -1.91
N GLY A 62 -4.95 -3.51 -1.81
CA GLY A 62 -5.58 -4.75 -1.35
C GLY A 62 -6.61 -5.26 -2.36
N ARG A 63 -7.77 -5.71 -1.85
CA ARG A 63 -8.83 -6.36 -2.64
C ARG A 63 -9.32 -5.49 -3.79
N ALA A 64 -9.37 -4.18 -3.59
CA ALA A 64 -9.79 -3.21 -4.60
C ALA A 64 -8.74 -2.99 -5.72
N ALA A 65 -7.56 -3.61 -5.61
CA ALA A 65 -6.41 -3.39 -6.48
C ALA A 65 -5.74 -4.71 -6.92
N VAL A 66 -6.55 -5.70 -7.30
CA VAL A 66 -6.05 -6.91 -7.99
C VAL A 66 -5.29 -6.49 -9.24
N TYR A 67 -4.04 -6.92 -9.33
CA TYR A 67 -3.13 -6.52 -10.39
C TYR A 67 -3.52 -7.24 -11.70
N PRO A 68 -3.92 -6.50 -12.75
CA PRO A 68 -4.43 -7.12 -13.96
C PRO A 68 -3.31 -7.67 -14.84
N THR A 69 -3.65 -8.69 -15.62
CA THR A 69 -2.76 -9.30 -16.62
C THR A 69 -3.26 -9.07 -18.05
N HIS A 70 -3.51 -7.81 -18.41
CA HIS A 70 -3.97 -7.43 -19.76
C HIS A 70 -3.16 -6.30 -20.39
N ALA A 71 -3.43 -6.03 -21.67
CA ALA A 71 -2.80 -4.94 -22.41
C ALA A 71 -3.00 -3.59 -21.68
N GLY A 72 -1.91 -2.87 -21.43
CA GLY A 72 -1.90 -1.62 -20.64
C GLY A 72 -1.18 -1.75 -19.29
N TYR A 73 -0.78 -2.96 -18.90
CA TYR A 73 0.02 -3.21 -17.71
C TYR A 73 1.28 -4.01 -18.07
N PHE A 74 2.40 -3.69 -17.41
CA PHE A 74 3.62 -4.47 -17.52
C PHE A 74 3.49 -5.77 -16.74
N ASP A 75 4.11 -6.84 -17.26
CA ASP A 75 4.21 -8.11 -16.56
C ASP A 75 5.11 -7.95 -15.33
N PRO A 76 4.57 -8.11 -14.12
CA PRO A 76 5.34 -8.00 -12.88
C PRO A 76 6.51 -8.98 -12.79
N ALA A 77 6.48 -10.12 -13.48
CA ALA A 77 7.62 -11.03 -13.53
C ALA A 77 8.89 -10.39 -14.16
N THR A 78 8.74 -9.26 -14.86
CA THR A 78 9.86 -8.53 -15.46
C THR A 78 10.58 -7.57 -14.52
N TRP A 79 9.95 -7.20 -13.39
CA TRP A 79 10.48 -6.19 -12.47
C TRP A 79 10.42 -6.60 -10.98
N GLU A 80 9.48 -7.45 -10.57
CA GLU A 80 9.41 -7.97 -9.21
C GLU A 80 10.69 -8.72 -8.84
N ASN A 81 11.19 -8.48 -7.63
CA ASN A 81 12.41 -9.09 -7.10
C ASN A 81 13.71 -8.77 -7.88
N THR A 82 13.69 -7.76 -8.75
CA THR A 82 14.93 -7.22 -9.32
C THR A 82 15.73 -6.55 -8.21
N ALA A 83 16.96 -7.01 -7.96
CA ALA A 83 17.82 -6.48 -6.92
C ALA A 83 17.97 -4.95 -7.07
N GLY A 84 17.36 -4.19 -6.16
CA GLY A 84 17.35 -2.72 -6.16
C GLY A 84 15.96 -2.07 -6.30
N PHE A 85 14.95 -2.82 -6.77
CA PHE A 85 13.58 -2.36 -6.91
C PHE A 85 12.68 -3.17 -5.98
N GLY A 86 12.26 -2.58 -4.86
CA GLY A 86 11.45 -3.24 -3.85
C GLY A 86 9.95 -3.32 -4.15
N PHE A 87 9.56 -3.13 -5.42
CA PHE A 87 8.18 -3.32 -5.85
C PHE A 87 7.83 -4.81 -5.79
N ALA A 88 7.04 -5.19 -4.79
CA ALA A 88 6.42 -6.49 -4.72
C ALA A 88 4.91 -6.30 -4.62
N LEU A 89 4.16 -7.00 -5.46
CA LEU A 89 2.74 -7.22 -5.21
C LEU A 89 2.59 -8.09 -3.96
N ALA A 90 1.48 -7.93 -3.25
CA ALA A 90 1.12 -8.79 -2.15
C ALA A 90 0.23 -9.93 -2.65
N ASP A 91 0.37 -11.12 -2.07
CA ASP A 91 -0.59 -12.20 -2.24
C ASP A 91 -1.72 -12.03 -1.23
N MET A 92 -2.97 -12.10 -1.67
CA MET A 92 -4.14 -12.09 -0.79
C MET A 92 -5.26 -13.00 -1.30
N ASP A 93 -6.08 -13.51 -0.39
CA ASP A 93 -7.31 -14.21 -0.75
C ASP A 93 -8.40 -13.19 -1.13
N VAL A 94 -8.87 -13.25 -2.37
CA VAL A 94 -10.01 -12.47 -2.87
C VAL A 94 -11.08 -13.45 -3.31
N ASP A 95 -12.16 -13.55 -2.55
CA ASP A 95 -13.32 -14.41 -2.82
C ASP A 95 -12.99 -15.90 -2.96
N GLY A 96 -11.98 -16.38 -2.24
CA GLY A 96 -11.53 -17.78 -2.24
C GLY A 96 -10.42 -18.09 -3.24
N GLU A 97 -9.93 -17.07 -3.97
CA GLU A 97 -8.85 -17.21 -4.94
C GLU A 97 -7.61 -16.44 -4.47
N LEU A 98 -6.43 -17.03 -4.66
CA LEU A 98 -5.17 -16.37 -4.35
C LEU A 98 -4.82 -15.38 -5.46
N GLU A 99 -4.99 -14.10 -5.17
CA GLU A 99 -4.75 -13.00 -6.11
C GLU A 99 -3.49 -12.21 -5.73
N ARG A 100 -2.89 -11.58 -6.74
CA ARG A 100 -1.82 -10.61 -6.53
C ARG A 100 -2.37 -9.20 -6.58
N VAL A 101 -2.04 -8.40 -5.58
CA VAL A 101 -2.62 -7.06 -5.40
C VAL A 101 -1.56 -6.00 -5.18
N VAL A 102 -1.91 -4.77 -5.52
CA VAL A 102 -1.13 -3.59 -5.12
C VAL A 102 -1.33 -3.36 -3.62
N SER A 103 -0.23 -3.28 -2.87
CA SER A 103 -0.22 -2.99 -1.43
C SER A 103 0.41 -1.62 -1.15
N CYS A 104 0.31 -1.12 0.08
CA CYS A 104 1.05 0.08 0.50
C CYS A 104 2.56 -0.11 0.27
N ALA A 105 3.08 -1.30 0.59
CA ALA A 105 4.49 -1.66 0.45
C ALA A 105 4.94 -1.85 -1.01
N THR A 106 3.98 -1.94 -1.96
CA THR A 106 4.30 -1.97 -3.38
C THR A 106 4.92 -0.64 -3.79
N CYS A 107 4.39 0.50 -3.33
CA CYS A 107 4.92 1.82 -3.67
C CYS A 107 5.87 2.40 -2.60
N HIS A 108 5.61 2.10 -1.32
CA HIS A 108 6.35 2.67 -0.20
C HIS A 108 7.40 1.73 0.39
N GLU A 109 8.58 2.27 0.67
CA GLU A 109 9.62 1.67 1.49
C GLU A 109 9.63 2.32 2.89
N PRO A 110 9.17 1.63 3.94
CA PRO A 110 8.90 2.23 5.25
C PRO A 110 10.15 2.78 5.97
N HIS A 111 11.35 2.44 5.53
CA HIS A 111 12.61 2.93 6.09
C HIS A 111 13.33 3.96 5.22
N ASN A 112 12.66 4.45 4.17
CA ASN A 112 13.18 5.34 3.14
C ASN A 112 14.64 5.07 2.72
N ARG A 113 15.01 3.81 2.45
CA ARG A 113 16.40 3.45 2.10
C ARG A 113 16.94 4.17 0.85
N ASN A 114 16.03 4.65 -0.01
CA ASN A 114 16.36 5.32 -1.26
C ASN A 114 16.27 6.86 -1.16
N ASP A 115 15.94 7.41 0.02
CA ASP A 115 15.83 8.85 0.29
C ASP A 115 14.89 9.61 -0.66
N ASN A 116 13.81 8.95 -1.11
CA ASN A 116 12.78 9.58 -1.95
C ASN A 116 11.73 10.29 -1.09
N GLU A 117 11.06 11.30 -1.66
CA GLU A 117 9.92 11.93 -1.01
C GLU A 117 8.80 10.89 -0.75
N PHE A 118 8.06 11.06 0.34
CA PHE A 118 6.97 10.16 0.76
C PHE A 118 7.39 8.69 0.91
N PHE A 119 8.67 8.40 1.15
CA PHE A 119 9.14 7.05 1.39
C PHE A 119 8.89 6.14 0.18
N LEU A 120 8.97 6.65 -1.05
CA LEU A 120 8.70 5.87 -2.25
C LEU A 120 9.90 5.00 -2.65
N TRP A 121 9.65 3.84 -3.26
CA TRP A 121 10.73 3.03 -3.85
C TRP A 121 11.44 3.75 -4.99
N VAL A 122 10.70 4.53 -5.79
CA VAL A 122 11.20 5.31 -6.93
C VAL A 122 10.55 6.70 -6.89
N ASP A 123 11.31 7.73 -7.26
CA ASP A 123 10.81 9.08 -7.43
C ASP A 123 9.61 9.10 -8.40
N ASN A 124 8.59 9.91 -8.11
CA ASN A 124 7.42 10.04 -8.96
C ASN A 124 7.52 11.19 -9.98
N ASP A 125 8.69 11.81 -10.12
CA ASP A 125 8.98 12.78 -11.17
C ASP A 125 8.60 12.22 -12.54
N GLY A 126 7.78 12.95 -13.30
CA GLY A 126 7.29 12.49 -14.61
C GLY A 126 6.44 11.21 -14.57
N SER A 127 5.86 10.86 -13.42
CA SER A 127 5.07 9.64 -13.21
C SER A 127 5.86 8.32 -13.30
N GLN A 128 7.17 8.34 -13.05
CA GLN A 128 8.01 7.13 -13.14
C GLN A 128 7.49 6.00 -12.24
N LEU A 129 6.98 6.33 -11.05
CA LEU A 129 6.33 5.35 -10.18
C LEU A 129 5.18 4.64 -10.89
N CYS A 130 4.23 5.39 -11.44
CA CYS A 130 3.05 4.83 -12.12
C CYS A 130 3.44 4.01 -13.36
N LEU A 131 4.44 4.49 -14.11
CA LEU A 131 4.94 3.84 -15.32
C LEU A 131 5.74 2.56 -15.04
N THR A 132 5.99 2.23 -13.77
CA THR A 132 6.52 0.92 -13.38
C THR A 132 5.52 -0.19 -13.70
N CYS A 133 4.23 0.09 -13.53
CA CYS A 133 3.16 -0.89 -13.72
C CYS A 133 2.32 -0.61 -14.97
N HIS A 134 2.07 0.66 -15.29
CA HIS A 134 1.17 1.04 -16.37
C HIS A 134 1.92 1.34 -17.68
N ASN A 135 1.50 0.67 -18.75
CA ASN A 135 1.95 0.92 -20.11
C ASN A 135 0.91 1.80 -20.83
N LYS A 136 1.24 3.08 -21.03
CA LYS A 136 0.34 4.09 -21.62
C LYS A 136 0.34 4.07 -23.15
#